data_AF-A0A1Y1M9X3-F1
#
_entry.id   AF-A0A1Y1M9X3-F1
#
_cell.length_a   1.000
_cell.length_b   1.000
_cell.length_c   1.000
_cell.angle_alpha   90.00
_cell.angle_beta   90.00
_cell.angle_gamma   90.00
#
_symmetry.space_group_name_H-M   'P 1'
#
loop_
_entity.id
_entity.type
_entity.pdbx_description
1 polymer ?
#
loop_
_entity_poly.entity_id
_entity_poly.type
_entity_poly.pdbx_seq_one_letter_code
_entity_poly.pdbx_strand_id
1 'polypeptide(L)'
;MVLSEFRRYLNPAQVMDLSERPPAVILQWSILIAPQPVKMMVAGGDGTVAWILSAAQKLDLDPDPAVGIIPLGTGNDLSRVLGWGSEHSSDLDLHSVLELVQRAKTGLLDR
;
A
#
# COMPACT_ATOMS: atom_id res chain seq x y z
N MET A 1 -10.60 7.52 -10.50
CA MET A 1 -10.51 6.43 -11.50
C MET A 1 -9.79 5.20 -10.93
N VAL A 2 -8.63 5.36 -10.29
CA VAL A 2 -7.83 4.25 -9.72
C VAL A 2 -8.61 3.38 -8.72
N LEU A 3 -9.26 3.96 -7.71
CA LEU A 3 -10.01 3.18 -6.69
C LEU A 3 -11.15 2.34 -7.28
N SER A 4 -11.89 2.92 -8.24
CA SER A 4 -13.00 2.21 -8.91
C SER A 4 -12.51 0.98 -9.65
N GLU A 5 -11.33 1.05 -10.28
CA GLU A 5 -10.74 -0.09 -10.98
C GLU A 5 -10.24 -1.16 -10.00
N PHE A 6 -9.58 -0.80 -8.89
CA PHE A 6 -9.21 -1.78 -7.85
C PHE A 6 -10.42 -2.50 -7.25
N ARG A 7 -11.55 -1.81 -7.06
CA ARG A 7 -12.81 -2.40 -6.57
C ARG A 7 -13.42 -3.44 -7.53
N ARG A 8 -12.96 -3.52 -8.78
CA ARG A 8 -13.37 -4.56 -9.74
C ARG A 8 -12.63 -5.87 -9.52
N TYR A 9 -11.43 -5.81 -8.96
CA TYR A 9 -10.55 -6.97 -8.76
C TYR A 9 -10.45 -7.40 -7.29
N LEU A 10 -10.67 -6.47 -6.35
CA LEU A 10 -10.59 -6.69 -4.90
C LEU A 10 -11.95 -6.52 -4.24
N ASN A 11 -12.14 -7.14 -3.09
CA ASN A 11 -13.33 -6.89 -2.28
C ASN A 11 -13.37 -5.39 -1.91
N PRO A 12 -14.51 -4.68 -2.06
CA PRO A 12 -14.61 -3.27 -1.70
C PRO A 12 -14.14 -2.95 -0.27
N ALA A 13 -14.27 -3.88 0.68
CA ALA A 13 -13.76 -3.73 2.04
C ALA A 13 -12.23 -3.70 2.14
N GLN A 14 -11.51 -4.15 1.11
CA GLN A 14 -10.05 -4.14 1.00
C GLN A 14 -9.52 -2.89 0.27
N VAL A 15 -10.39 -2.07 -0.32
CA VAL A 15 -10.00 -0.87 -1.07
C VAL A 15 -10.39 0.38 -0.29
N MET A 16 -9.39 1.00 0.34
CA MET A 16 -9.56 2.15 1.24
C MET A 16 -9.09 3.46 0.60
N ASP A 17 -9.81 4.53 0.89
CA ASP A 17 -9.45 5.90 0.51
C ASP A 17 -8.92 6.68 1.73
N LEU A 18 -7.69 7.18 1.63
CA LEU A 18 -7.04 7.97 2.68
C LEU A 18 -7.63 9.38 2.86
N SER A 19 -8.43 9.86 1.89
CA SER A 19 -9.20 11.09 2.03
C SER A 19 -10.46 10.92 2.89
N GLU A 20 -10.97 9.68 2.99
CA GLU A 20 -12.17 9.36 3.77
C GLU A 20 -11.83 8.90 5.20
N ARG A 21 -10.71 8.20 5.37
CA ARG A 21 -10.33 7.59 6.66
C ARG A 21 -8.85 7.80 6.96
N PRO A 22 -8.48 8.14 8.20
CA PRO A 22 -7.08 8.30 8.57
C PRO A 22 -6.33 6.95 8.54
N PRO A 23 -5.01 6.96 8.28
CA PRO A 23 -4.19 5.75 8.22
C PRO A 23 -4.37 4.79 9.39
N ALA A 24 -4.50 5.31 10.61
CA ALA A 24 -4.63 4.49 11.80
C ALA A 24 -5.88 3.59 11.77
N VAL A 25 -7.01 4.14 11.32
CA VAL A 25 -8.27 3.39 11.18
C VAL A 25 -8.15 2.34 10.08
N ILE A 26 -7.50 2.69 8.96
CA ILE A 26 -7.28 1.76 7.84
C ILE A 26 -6.39 0.58 8.27
N LEU A 27 -5.32 0.86 9.01
CA LEU A 27 -4.38 -0.15 9.52
C LEU A 27 -5.02 -1.08 10.55
N GLN A 28 -5.81 -0.55 11.48
CA GLN A 28 -6.55 -1.38 12.43
C GLN A 28 -7.59 -2.24 11.70
N TRP A 29 -8.30 -1.66 10.73
CA TRP A 29 -9.28 -2.40 9.94
C TRP A 29 -8.63 -3.52 9.13
N SER A 30 -7.48 -3.28 8.50
CA SER A 30 -6.81 -4.28 7.66
C SER A 30 -6.44 -5.54 8.45
N ILE A 31 -6.04 -5.41 9.71
CA ILE A 31 -5.74 -6.54 10.60
C ILE A 31 -6.99 -7.37 10.91
N LEU A 32 -8.16 -6.75 10.97
CA LEU A 32 -9.43 -7.43 11.26
C LEU A 32 -9.97 -8.21 10.06
N ILE A 33 -9.75 -7.71 8.84
CA ILE A 33 -10.40 -8.25 7.64
C ILE A 33 -9.46 -9.06 6.73
N ALA A 34 -8.14 -8.93 6.88
CA ALA A 34 -7.18 -9.60 6.01
C ALA A 34 -6.44 -10.73 6.75
N PRO A 35 -6.03 -11.79 6.02
CA PRO A 35 -5.14 -12.80 6.57
C PRO A 35 -3.83 -12.18 7.05
N GLN A 36 -3.29 -12.72 8.14
CA GLN A 36 -2.01 -12.28 8.70
C GLN A 36 -0.84 -13.13 8.16
N PRO A 37 0.35 -12.55 7.97
CA PRO A 37 0.66 -11.13 8.11
C PRO A 37 0.03 -10.30 6.99
N VAL A 38 -0.48 -9.11 7.34
CA VAL A 38 -1.17 -8.24 6.39
C VAL A 38 -0.17 -7.73 5.36
N LYS A 39 -0.50 -7.85 4.07
CA LYS A 39 0.23 -7.21 2.96
C LYS A 39 -0.66 -6.13 2.36
N MET A 40 -0.19 -4.89 2.34
CA MET A 40 -0.94 -3.76 1.82
C MET A 40 -0.18 -2.99 0.75
N MET A 41 -0.95 -2.43 -0.18
CA MET A 41 -0.47 -1.55 -1.24
C MET A 41 -0.91 -0.13 -0.97
N VAL A 42 0.03 0.80 -0.99
CA VAL A 42 -0.24 2.23 -0.90
C VAL A 42 -0.01 2.84 -2.27
N ALA A 43 -1.10 3.26 -2.90
CA ALA A 43 -1.06 3.95 -4.17
C ALA A 43 -1.00 5.47 -3.93
N GLY A 44 0.14 6.09 -4.24
CA GLY A 44 0.38 7.49 -3.92
C GLY A 44 1.82 7.91 -4.17
N GLY A 45 2.18 9.09 -3.67
CA GLY A 45 3.56 9.55 -3.61
C GLY A 45 4.19 9.34 -2.23
N ASP A 46 5.42 9.81 -2.06
CA ASP A 46 6.22 9.59 -0.85
C ASP A 46 5.54 10.11 0.43
N GLY A 47 4.84 11.24 0.36
CA GLY A 47 4.10 11.79 1.51
C GLY A 47 2.99 10.86 2.00
N THR A 48 2.25 10.22 1.09
CA THR A 48 1.20 9.26 1.42
C THR A 48 1.78 8.00 2.06
N VAL A 49 2.88 7.50 1.50
CA VAL A 49 3.57 6.31 2.02
C VAL A 49 4.15 6.58 3.40
N ALA A 50 4.89 7.69 3.57
CA ALA A 50 5.46 8.09 4.84
C ALA A 50 4.38 8.26 5.92
N TRP A 51 3.19 8.75 5.55
CA TRP A 51 2.07 8.89 6.47
C TRP A 51 1.55 7.54 6.98
N ILE A 52 1.37 6.55 6.09
CA ILE A 52 0.99 5.18 6.46
C ILE A 52 2.06 4.53 7.35
N LEU A 53 3.34 4.60 6.95
CA LEU A 53 4.45 4.01 7.72
C LEU A 53 4.54 4.62 9.11
N SER A 54 4.42 5.95 9.22
CA SER A 54 4.43 6.65 10.51
C SER A 54 3.26 6.23 11.40
N ALA A 55 2.08 5.97 10.82
CA ALA A 55 0.92 5.51 11.57
C ALA A 55 1.07 4.05 12.02
N ALA A 56 1.61 3.18 11.18
CA ALA A 56 1.90 1.79 11.54
C ALA A 56 2.90 1.71 12.71
N GLN A 57 3.99 2.48 12.64
CA GLN A 57 4.97 2.58 13.73
C GLN A 57 4.37 3.07 15.04
N LYS A 58 3.42 4.01 15.00
CA LYS A 58 2.76 4.53 16.21
C LYS A 58 1.77 3.56 16.82
N LEU A 59 1.19 2.68 16.00
CA LEU A 59 0.18 1.72 16.43
C LEU A 59 0.77 0.43 17.00
N ASP A 60 2.06 0.16 16.78
CA ASP A 60 2.79 -1.01 17.29
C ASP A 60 2.02 -2.32 17.03
N LEU A 61 1.67 -2.53 15.75
CA LEU A 61 0.78 -3.60 15.32
C LEU A 61 1.51 -4.95 15.34
N ASP A 62 0.86 -6.00 15.85
CA ASP A 62 1.38 -7.37 15.84
C ASP A 62 0.43 -8.31 15.08
N PRO A 63 0.86 -8.92 13.96
CA PRO A 63 2.15 -8.75 13.29
C PRO A 63 2.23 -7.45 12.48
N ASP A 64 3.45 -6.91 12.34
CA ASP A 64 3.71 -5.71 11.55
C ASP A 64 3.25 -5.89 10.09
N PRO A 65 2.44 -4.97 9.54
CA PRO A 65 1.97 -5.07 8.17
C PRO A 65 3.11 -4.81 7.18
N ALA A 66 3.20 -5.65 6.16
CA ALA A 66 4.08 -5.39 5.03
C ALA A 66 3.46 -4.34 4.11
N VAL A 67 4.17 -3.23 3.90
CA VAL A 67 3.74 -2.12 3.05
C VAL A 67 4.58 -2.13 1.78
N GLY A 68 3.93 -2.09 0.62
CA GLY A 68 4.59 -1.77 -0.63
C GLY A 68 3.90 -0.60 -1.35
N ILE A 69 4.57 -0.08 -2.37
CA ILE A 69 4.25 1.22 -2.96
C ILE A 69 3.82 1.02 -4.40
N ILE A 70 2.71 1.66 -4.77
CA ILE A 70 2.35 1.91 -6.17
C ILE A 70 2.64 3.40 -6.42
N PRO A 71 3.78 3.73 -7.07
CA PRO A 71 4.18 5.11 -7.30
C PRO A 71 3.24 5.79 -8.29
N LEU A 72 2.30 6.59 -7.75
CA LEU A 72 1.35 7.40 -8.52
C LEU A 72 1.71 8.91 -8.51
N GLY A 73 2.76 9.29 -7.79
CA GLY A 73 3.24 10.67 -7.72
C GLY A 73 4.32 10.97 -8.76
N THR A 74 4.80 12.22 -8.77
CA THR A 74 5.91 12.68 -9.62
C THR A 74 7.29 12.53 -8.96
N GLY A 75 7.34 12.31 -7.65
CA GLY A 75 8.58 12.22 -6.86
C GLY A 75 8.63 10.96 -6.01
N ASN A 76 8.57 9.78 -6.64
CA ASN A 76 8.49 8.49 -5.92
C ASN A 76 9.88 7.98 -5.48
N ASP A 77 10.59 8.76 -4.69
CA ASP A 77 11.93 8.39 -4.24
C ASP A 77 11.90 7.18 -3.31
N LEU A 78 10.87 7.07 -2.45
CA LEU A 78 10.68 5.87 -1.61
C LEU A 78 10.44 4.62 -2.45
N SER A 79 9.66 4.73 -3.53
CA SER A 79 9.44 3.60 -4.44
C SER A 79 10.73 3.16 -5.14
N ARG A 80 11.59 4.10 -5.54
CA ARG A 80 12.90 3.79 -6.15
C ARG A 80 13.84 3.11 -5.16
N VAL A 81 13.93 3.64 -3.94
CA VAL A 81 14.80 3.12 -2.88
C VAL A 81 14.36 1.72 -2.44
N LEU A 82 13.06 1.48 -2.34
CA LEU A 82 12.50 0.18 -1.93
C LEU A 82 12.35 -0.81 -3.09
N GLY A 83 12.78 -0.46 -4.30
CA GLY A 83 12.77 -1.36 -5.46
C GLY A 83 11.41 -1.54 -6.13
N TRP A 84 10.42 -0.69 -5.84
CA TRP A 84 9.08 -0.69 -6.46
C TRP A 84 9.01 0.14 -7.75
N GLY A 85 10.10 0.83 -8.12
CA GLY A 85 10.25 1.52 -9.41
C GLY A 85 10.00 3.03 -9.33
N SER A 86 10.23 3.72 -10.45
CA SER A 86 10.26 5.20 -10.49
C SER A 86 8.91 5.85 -10.72
N GLU A 87 8.09 5.31 -11.64
CA GLU A 87 6.79 5.84 -12.04
C GLU A 87 5.99 4.68 -12.66
N HIS A 88 4.74 4.46 -12.26
CA HIS A 88 3.84 3.64 -13.06
C HIS A 88 3.14 4.54 -14.07
N SER A 89 3.12 4.13 -15.35
CA SER A 89 2.48 4.87 -16.43
C SER A 89 0.96 5.00 -16.21
N SER A 90 0.32 5.90 -16.95
CA SER A 90 -1.14 6.07 -16.99
C SER A 90 -1.90 4.79 -17.33
N ASP A 91 -1.22 3.81 -17.92
CA ASP A 91 -1.73 2.48 -18.26
C ASP A 91 -1.32 1.44 -17.21
N LEU A 92 -1.61 1.73 -15.94
CA LEU A 92 -1.42 0.78 -14.84
C LEU A 92 -2.21 -0.51 -15.11
N ASP A 93 -1.52 -1.55 -15.57
CA ASP A 93 -2.09 -2.88 -15.62
C ASP A 93 -2.23 -3.42 -14.19
N LEU A 94 -3.45 -3.31 -13.67
CA LEU A 94 -3.80 -3.78 -12.34
C LEU A 94 -3.56 -5.28 -12.17
N HIS A 95 -3.68 -6.08 -13.24
CA HIS A 95 -3.37 -7.50 -13.15
C HIS A 95 -1.89 -7.72 -12.83
N SER A 96 -1.00 -7.04 -13.56
CA SER A 96 0.44 -7.07 -13.31
C SER A 96 0.79 -6.56 -11.90
N VAL A 97 0.14 -5.49 -11.43
CA VAL A 97 0.35 -4.97 -10.07
C VAL A 97 -0.07 -6.00 -9.01
N LEU A 98 -1.25 -6.61 -9.16
CA LEU A 98 -1.74 -7.63 -8.22
C LEU A 98 -0.84 -8.87 -8.21
N GLU A 99 -0.35 -9.30 -9.37
CA GLU A 99 0.61 -10.42 -9.48
C GLU A 99 1.96 -10.08 -8.83
N LEU A 100 2.44 -8.85 -9.02
CA LEU A 100 3.67 -8.36 -8.38
C LEU A 100 3.52 -8.35 -6.85
N VAL A 101 2.38 -7.92 -6.32
CA VAL A 101 2.09 -7.94 -4.88
C VAL A 101 2.02 -9.35 -4.32
N GLN A 102 1.39 -10.28 -5.04
CA GLN A 102 1.33 -11.67 -4.62
C GLN A 102 2.73 -12.31 -4.57
N ARG A 103 3.62 -11.94 -5.49
CA ARG A 103 4.99 -12.45 -5.58
C ARG A 103 6.01 -11.66 -4.76
N ALA A 104 5.66 -10.47 -4.29
CA ALA A 104 6.57 -9.59 -3.58
C ALA A 104 7.11 -10.26 -2.32
N LYS A 105 8.43 -10.19 -2.15
CA LYS A 105 9.12 -10.61 -0.93
C LYS A 105 9.06 -9.47 0.09
N THR A 106 8.78 -9.81 1.33
CA THR A 106 8.82 -8.88 2.45
C THR A 106 10.26 -8.73 2.92
N GLY A 107 10.76 -7.50 2.99
CA GLY A 107 12.02 -7.15 3.63
C GLY A 107 11.77 -6.31 4.88
N LEU A 108 12.68 -6.38 5.84
CA LEU A 108 12.68 -5.42 6.94
C LEU A 108 13.08 -4.06 6.37
N LEU A 109 12.28 -3.05 6.66
CA LEU A 109 12.68 -1.67 6.43
C LEU A 109 13.62 -1.29 7.58
N ASP A 110 14.92 -1.12 7.29
CA ASP A 110 15.89 -0.69 8.29
C ASP A 110 15.42 0.65 8.89
N ARG A 111 15.44 0.70 10.23
CA ARG A 111 15.03 1.86 11.05
C ARG A 111 16.05 2.99 10.97
#